data_AF-D8J7Y0-F1
#
_entry.id   AF-D8J7Y0-F1
#
_cell.length_a   1.000
_cell.length_b   1.000
_cell.length_c   1.000
_cell.angle_alpha   90.00
_cell.angle_beta   90.00
_cell.angle_gamma   90.00
#
_symmetry.space_group_name_H-M   'P 1'
#
loop_
_entity.id
_entity.type
_entity.pdbx_description
1 polymer ?
#
loop_
_entity_poly.entity_id
_entity_poly.type
_entity_poly.pdbx_seq_one_letter_code
_entity_poly.pdbx_strand_id
1 'polypeptide(L)'
;MSGPEWEDMAPLRNANASRSVGARANTRRWYALRYLRTCRYPVTIPEVGEYVAPRVGLGTESAENALRTRDVPALGACGAIEYDRESGLVCLDGRLSFADRVRRAIAADALTHLRPPRLTRNQDGVFY
;
A
#
# COMPACT_ATOMS: atom_id res chain seq x y z
N MET A 1 31.45 -41.66 -27.79
CA MET A 1 30.02 -41.94 -28.03
C MET A 1 29.32 -41.89 -26.68
N SER A 2 28.45 -40.89 -26.57
CA SER A 2 27.33 -40.64 -25.64
C SER A 2 27.38 -41.19 -24.21
N GLY A 3 27.68 -40.29 -23.27
CA GLY A 3 27.25 -40.37 -21.86
C GLY A 3 25.79 -39.91 -21.71
N PRO A 4 25.13 -40.23 -20.58
CA PRO A 4 23.69 -40.25 -20.46
C PRO A 4 23.06 -38.86 -20.47
N GLU A 5 21.91 -38.82 -21.12
CA GLU A 5 21.16 -37.65 -21.58
C GLU A 5 19.79 -37.65 -20.90
N TRP A 6 19.71 -37.50 -19.58
CA TRP A 6 18.45 -37.26 -18.86
C TRP A 6 18.74 -36.98 -17.37
N GLU A 7 17.92 -36.12 -16.76
CA GLU A 7 17.96 -35.63 -15.36
C GLU A 7 18.71 -34.32 -15.08
N ASP A 8 18.55 -33.35 -15.97
CA ASP A 8 18.50 -31.93 -15.57
C ASP A 8 17.04 -31.43 -15.71
N MET A 9 16.12 -32.07 -15.00
CA MET A 9 14.80 -31.52 -14.73
C MET A 9 14.72 -31.15 -13.26
N ALA A 10 15.46 -30.11 -12.88
CA ALA A 10 15.01 -29.28 -11.76
C ALA A 10 13.56 -28.89 -12.08
N PRO A 11 12.56 -29.29 -11.27
CA PRO A 11 11.21 -28.84 -11.51
C PRO A 11 11.28 -27.32 -11.39
N LEU A 12 10.99 -26.64 -12.51
CA LEU A 12 10.70 -25.22 -12.61
C LEU A 12 9.95 -24.83 -11.34
N ARG A 13 10.69 -24.30 -10.36
CA ARG A 13 10.16 -23.91 -9.06
C ARG A 13 9.22 -22.79 -9.40
N ASN A 14 7.94 -23.17 -9.48
CA ASN A 14 6.83 -22.40 -10.00
C ASN A 14 7.08 -20.91 -9.86
N ALA A 15 7.26 -20.26 -11.00
CA ALA A 15 7.23 -18.82 -11.20
C ALA A 15 5.82 -18.24 -10.92
N ASN A 16 5.15 -18.74 -9.88
CA ASN A 16 4.02 -18.10 -9.21
C ASN A 16 4.55 -17.20 -8.09
N ALA A 17 5.57 -16.39 -8.40
CA ALA A 17 5.74 -15.13 -7.71
C ALA A 17 4.57 -14.24 -8.14
N SER A 18 3.37 -14.53 -7.61
CA SER A 18 2.29 -13.57 -7.50
C SER A 18 2.96 -12.28 -7.04
N ARG A 19 2.89 -11.23 -7.86
CA ARG A 19 3.56 -9.94 -7.67
C ARG A 19 2.97 -9.22 -6.45
N SER A 20 3.10 -9.84 -5.27
CA SER A 20 2.53 -9.33 -4.05
C SER A 20 3.17 -7.98 -3.78
N VAL A 21 2.35 -6.99 -3.45
CA VAL A 21 2.85 -5.69 -3.02
C VAL A 21 3.88 -5.91 -1.90
N GLY A 22 5.11 -5.43 -2.12
CA GLY A 22 6.20 -5.61 -1.17
C GLY A 22 5.83 -5.07 0.22
N ALA A 23 6.33 -5.71 1.29
CA ALA A 23 5.89 -5.47 2.67
C ALA A 23 5.83 -3.97 3.05
N ARG A 24 6.85 -3.18 2.66
CA ARG A 24 6.89 -1.74 2.95
C ARG A 24 5.82 -0.94 2.22
N ALA A 25 5.55 -1.27 0.95
CA ALA A 25 4.49 -0.64 0.18
C ALA A 25 3.11 -1.02 0.73
N ASN A 26 2.92 -2.28 1.13
CA ASN A 26 1.71 -2.73 1.79
C ASN A 26 1.45 -1.95 3.08
N THR A 27 2.46 -1.82 3.95
CA THR A 27 2.37 -1.05 5.20
C THR A 27 2.03 0.42 4.93
N ARG A 28 2.69 1.08 3.97
CA ARG A 28 2.37 2.48 3.60
C ARG A 28 0.93 2.63 3.14
N ARG A 29 0.46 1.77 2.23
CA ARG A 29 -0.92 1.80 1.70
C ARG A 29 -1.95 1.56 2.80
N TRP A 30 -1.68 0.65 3.72
CA TRP A 30 -2.55 0.46 4.89
C TRP A 30 -2.65 1.70 5.77
N TYR A 31 -1.54 2.37 6.08
CA TYR A 31 -1.58 3.60 6.87
C TYR A 31 -2.23 4.76 6.13
N ALA A 32 -2.02 4.89 4.83
CA ALA A 32 -2.72 5.86 4.00
C ALA A 32 -4.24 5.64 4.07
N LEU A 33 -4.73 4.41 3.83
CA LEU A 33 -6.16 4.09 3.94
C LEU A 33 -6.72 4.34 5.36
N ARG A 34 -5.97 4.00 6.41
CA ARG A 34 -6.37 4.28 7.80
C ARG A 34 -6.49 5.77 8.06
N TYR A 35 -5.55 6.57 7.57
CA TYR A 35 -5.58 8.02 7.72
C TYR A 35 -6.78 8.62 6.99
N LEU A 36 -6.96 8.28 5.72
CA LEU A 36 -8.08 8.76 4.92
C LEU A 36 -9.45 8.41 5.51
N ARG A 37 -9.56 7.27 6.22
CA ARG A 37 -10.77 6.90 6.96
C ARG A 37 -11.11 7.87 8.10
N THR A 38 -10.12 8.56 8.65
CA THR A 38 -10.32 9.54 9.73
C THR A 38 -10.58 10.95 9.22
N CYS A 39 -10.26 11.23 7.95
CA CYS A 39 -10.46 12.53 7.32
C CYS A 39 -11.93 12.75 6.95
N ARG A 40 -12.40 13.99 7.07
CA ARG A 40 -13.74 14.43 6.62
C ARG A 40 -13.71 15.31 5.36
N TYR A 41 -12.52 15.50 4.80
CA TYR A 41 -12.25 16.34 3.64
C TYR A 41 -11.18 15.66 2.76
N PRO A 42 -11.10 15.99 1.46
CA PRO A 42 -9.98 15.57 0.62
C PRO A 42 -8.66 16.15 1.12
N VAL A 43 -7.66 15.29 1.30
CA VAL A 43 -6.35 15.65 1.85
C VAL A 43 -5.28 15.65 0.77
N THR A 44 -4.21 16.39 0.99
CA THR A 44 -3.08 16.42 0.06
C THR A 44 -2.14 15.22 0.26
N ILE A 45 -1.37 14.84 -0.76
CA ILE A 45 -0.33 13.80 -0.60
C ILE A 45 0.69 14.13 0.51
N PRO A 46 1.19 15.39 0.65
CA PRO A 46 2.02 15.79 1.77
C PRO A 46 1.41 15.47 3.14
N GLU A 47 0.14 15.83 3.35
CA GLU A 47 -0.57 15.57 4.60
C GLU A 47 -0.69 14.06 4.90
N VAL A 48 -0.97 13.24 3.88
CA VAL A 48 -0.91 11.77 4.03
C VAL A 48 0.52 11.31 4.34
N GLY A 49 1.51 11.91 3.70
CA GLY A 49 2.94 11.63 3.89
C GLY A 49 3.40 11.85 5.32
N GLU A 50 3.07 12.99 5.92
CA GLU A 50 3.36 13.33 7.33
C GLU A 50 2.80 12.29 8.29
N TYR A 51 1.58 11.79 8.03
CA TYR A 51 1.00 10.72 8.83
C TYR A 51 1.72 9.38 8.60
N VAL A 52 1.99 9.01 7.35
CA VAL A 52 2.51 7.68 7.00
C VAL A 52 3.98 7.53 7.38
N ALA A 53 4.81 8.54 7.16
CA ALA A 53 6.27 8.50 7.26
C ALA A 53 6.80 7.93 8.59
N PRO A 54 6.43 8.46 9.77
CA PRO A 54 6.92 7.93 11.05
C PRO A 54 6.48 6.48 11.29
N ARG A 55 5.34 6.08 10.74
CA ARG A 55 4.74 4.73 10.94
C ARG A 55 5.39 3.64 10.10
N VAL A 56 6.20 4.03 9.12
CA VAL A 56 6.92 3.10 8.22
C VAL A 56 8.44 3.26 8.30
N GLY A 57 8.91 4.06 9.26
CA GLY A 57 10.32 4.38 9.45
C GLY A 57 10.94 4.99 8.19
N LEU A 58 10.27 5.98 7.60
CA LEU A 58 10.77 6.75 6.45
C LEU A 58 10.76 8.24 6.79
N GLY A 59 11.63 9.01 6.13
CA GLY A 59 11.51 10.46 6.10
C GLY A 59 10.27 10.89 5.29
N THR A 60 9.69 12.04 5.65
CA THR A 60 8.46 12.56 5.05
C THR A 60 8.55 12.67 3.53
N GLU A 61 9.60 13.29 2.99
CA GLU A 61 9.79 13.43 1.54
C GLU A 61 9.85 12.06 0.82
N SER A 62 10.50 11.07 1.41
CA SER A 62 10.58 9.71 0.84
C SER A 62 9.24 9.01 0.86
N ALA A 63 8.45 9.20 1.92
CA ALA A 63 7.10 8.67 2.03
C ALA A 63 6.16 9.34 1.02
N GLU A 64 6.19 10.66 0.92
CA GLU A 64 5.42 11.44 -0.06
C GLU A 64 5.73 11.04 -1.49
N ASN A 65 7.02 10.93 -1.84
CA ASN A 65 7.42 10.51 -3.18
C ASN A 65 6.87 9.12 -3.50
N ALA A 66 6.95 8.18 -2.54
CA ALA A 66 6.39 6.84 -2.71
C ALA A 66 4.87 6.86 -2.85
N LEU A 67 4.18 7.69 -2.07
CA LEU A 67 2.74 7.88 -2.14
C LEU A 67 2.33 8.41 -3.51
N ARG A 68 2.96 9.50 -3.96
CA ARG A 68 2.67 10.18 -5.23
C ARG A 68 2.91 9.29 -6.44
N THR A 69 4.04 8.60 -6.49
CA THR A 69 4.49 7.92 -7.71
C THR A 69 3.99 6.49 -7.82
N ARG A 70 3.64 5.84 -6.71
CA ARG A 70 3.33 4.39 -6.70
C ARG A 70 2.05 4.05 -5.95
N ASP A 71 1.92 4.52 -4.71
CA ASP A 71 0.91 3.95 -3.81
C ASP A 71 -0.48 4.54 -4.04
N VAL A 72 -0.61 5.88 -4.14
CA VAL A 72 -1.88 6.55 -4.45
C VAL A 72 -2.39 6.17 -5.84
N PRO A 73 -1.58 6.18 -6.92
CA PRO A 73 -2.04 5.72 -8.22
C PRO A 73 -2.53 4.26 -8.21
N ALA A 74 -1.85 3.35 -7.51
CA ALA A 74 -2.28 1.96 -7.42
C ALA A 74 -3.62 1.79 -6.67
N LEU A 75 -3.82 2.56 -5.59
CA LEU A 75 -5.08 2.57 -4.84
C LEU A 75 -6.22 3.23 -5.62
N GLY A 76 -5.92 4.28 -6.38
CA GLY A 76 -6.90 4.94 -7.26
C GLY A 76 -7.32 4.03 -8.42
N ALA A 77 -6.37 3.32 -9.05
CA ALA A 77 -6.64 2.43 -10.18
C ALA A 77 -7.61 1.29 -9.84
N CYS A 78 -7.62 0.81 -8.59
CA CYS A 78 -8.57 -0.21 -8.12
C CYS A 78 -9.84 0.38 -7.46
N GLY A 79 -10.01 1.71 -7.49
CA GLY A 79 -11.15 2.40 -6.92
C GLY A 79 -11.23 2.30 -5.39
N ALA A 80 -10.10 2.03 -4.71
CA ALA A 80 -10.06 2.03 -3.25
C ALA A 80 -10.14 3.47 -2.70
N ILE A 81 -9.62 4.45 -3.44
CA ILE A 81 -9.65 5.88 -3.14
C ILE A 81 -10.06 6.67 -4.39
N GLU A 82 -10.46 7.91 -4.21
CA GLU A 82 -10.47 8.90 -5.28
C GLU A 82 -9.17 9.71 -5.22
N TYR A 83 -8.59 9.97 -6.39
CA TYR A 83 -7.37 10.76 -6.53
C TYR A 83 -7.52 11.71 -7.71
N ASP A 84 -7.52 13.00 -7.41
CA ASP A 84 -7.42 14.03 -8.43
C ASP A 84 -5.93 14.37 -8.65
N ARG A 85 -5.45 14.10 -9.87
CA ARG A 85 -4.05 14.33 -10.25
C ARG A 85 -3.72 15.82 -10.42
N GLU A 86 -4.71 16.65 -10.77
CA GLU A 86 -4.48 18.07 -11.02
C GLU A 86 -4.31 18.83 -9.71
N SER A 87 -5.23 18.62 -8.75
CA SER A 87 -5.13 19.23 -7.42
C SER A 87 -4.22 18.47 -6.45
N GLY A 88 -3.88 17.21 -6.74
CA GLY A 88 -3.12 16.35 -5.84
C GLY A 88 -3.89 15.89 -4.60
N LEU A 89 -5.23 16.03 -4.62
CA LEU A 89 -6.11 15.67 -3.52
C LEU A 89 -6.52 14.21 -3.57
N VAL A 90 -6.57 13.58 -2.39
CA VAL A 90 -6.97 12.20 -2.17
C VAL A 90 -8.06 12.12 -1.11
N CYS A 91 -9.07 11.29 -1.35
CA CYS A 91 -10.10 11.00 -0.35
C CYS A 91 -10.62 9.56 -0.45
N LEU A 92 -11.38 9.15 0.57
CA LEU A 92 -12.29 8.01 0.42
C LEU A 92 -13.61 8.53 -0.14
N ASP A 93 -14.08 7.94 -1.23
CA ASP A 93 -15.44 8.19 -1.70
C ASP A 93 -16.49 7.68 -0.68
N GLY A 94 -17.58 8.42 -0.52
CA GLY A 94 -18.65 8.10 0.42
C GLY A 94 -19.54 6.92 0.02
N ARG A 95 -19.47 6.44 -1.24
CA ARG A 95 -20.40 5.43 -1.78
C ARG A 95 -20.10 3.99 -1.35
N LEU A 96 -18.85 3.68 -0.99
CA LEU A 96 -18.43 2.33 -0.60
C LEU A 96 -17.97 2.27 0.85
N SER A 97 -18.29 1.17 1.52
CA SER A 97 -17.77 0.90 2.86
C SER A 97 -16.24 0.77 2.84
N PHE A 98 -15.60 1.08 3.95
CA PHE A 98 -14.15 0.90 4.09
C PHE A 98 -13.72 -0.55 3.84
N ALA A 99 -14.53 -1.53 4.24
CA ALA A 99 -14.25 -2.94 4.01
C ALA A 99 -14.26 -3.30 2.52
N ASP A 100 -15.20 -2.75 1.74
CA ASP A 100 -15.26 -2.97 0.28
C ASP A 100 -14.05 -2.40 -0.44
N ARG A 101 -13.59 -1.21 -0.02
CA ARG A 101 -12.38 -0.57 -0.55
C ARG A 101 -11.14 -1.43 -0.34
N VAL A 102 -10.99 -1.94 0.89
CA VAL A 102 -9.90 -2.88 1.22
C VAL A 102 -10.00 -4.16 0.39
N ARG A 103 -11.20 -4.73 0.24
CA ARG A 103 -11.41 -5.94 -0.59
C ARG A 103 -11.00 -5.69 -2.04
N ARG A 104 -11.39 -4.56 -2.63
CA ARG A 104 -10.98 -4.16 -4.00
C ARG A 104 -9.48 -4.00 -4.13
N ALA A 105 -8.85 -3.31 -3.17
CA ALA A 105 -7.39 -3.11 -3.18
C ALA A 105 -6.63 -4.44 -3.09
N ILE A 106 -7.14 -5.40 -2.31
CA ILE A 106 -6.54 -6.73 -2.21
C ILE A 106 -6.76 -7.54 -3.48
N ALA A 107 -7.98 -7.53 -4.03
CA ALA A 107 -8.29 -8.23 -5.29
C ALA A 107 -7.48 -7.72 -6.49
N ALA A 108 -7.00 -6.47 -6.43
CA ALA A 108 -6.16 -5.84 -7.46
C ALA A 108 -4.65 -5.88 -7.13
N ASP A 109 -4.22 -6.68 -6.16
CA ASP A 109 -2.82 -6.77 -5.68
C ASP A 109 -2.20 -5.43 -5.22
N ALA A 110 -3.03 -4.41 -5.00
CA ALA A 110 -2.59 -3.12 -4.47
C ALA A 110 -2.35 -3.19 -2.95
N LEU A 111 -2.94 -4.16 -2.26
CA LEU A 111 -2.82 -4.37 -0.82
C LEU A 111 -2.76 -5.87 -0.54
N THR A 112 -2.13 -6.31 0.54
CA THR A 112 -2.31 -7.69 1.04
C THR A 112 -3.19 -7.69 2.29
N HIS A 113 -3.66 -8.89 2.66
CA HIS A 113 -4.39 -9.09 3.92
C HIS A 113 -3.55 -8.82 5.17
N LEU A 114 -2.23 -8.72 5.06
CA LEU A 114 -1.32 -8.47 6.17
C LEU A 114 -1.47 -7.02 6.64
N ARG A 115 -2.29 -6.81 7.67
CA ARG A 115 -2.47 -5.51 8.30
C ARG A 115 -1.23 -5.17 9.12
N PRO A 116 -0.69 -3.94 9.03
CA PRO A 116 0.35 -3.51 9.95
C PRO A 116 -0.21 -3.44 11.38
N PRO A 117 0.64 -3.58 12.40
CA PRO A 117 0.22 -3.46 13.79
C PRO A 117 -0.54 -2.15 14.02
N ARG A 118 -1.43 -2.16 15.02
CA ARG A 118 -2.03 -0.91 15.48
C ARG A 118 -0.97 -0.24 16.34
N LEU A 119 -0.40 0.86 15.84
CA LEU A 119 0.55 1.61 16.64
C LEU A 119 -0.23 2.32 17.74
N THR A 120 0.06 1.97 18.98
CA THR A 120 -0.43 2.71 20.14
C THR A 120 0.54 3.86 20.36
N ARG A 121 0.02 5.05 20.65
CA ARG A 121 0.88 6.20 20.98
C ARG A 121 1.30 6.04 22.44
N ASN A 122 2.61 6.03 22.79
CA ASN A 122 2.97 6.25 24.21
C ASN A 122 2.54 7.65 24.62
N GLN A 123 2.56 7.83 25.94
CA GLN A 123 2.53 9.13 26.59
C GLN A 123 3.59 10.11 26.02
N ASP A 124 4.70 9.61 25.44
CA ASP A 124 5.76 10.42 24.81
C ASP A 124 5.51 10.78 23.34
N GLY A 125 4.38 10.36 22.76
CA GLY A 125 4.00 10.72 21.38
C GLY A 125 4.68 9.90 20.27
N VAL A 126 5.51 8.92 20.61
CA VAL A 126 6.15 7.94 19.73
C VAL A 126 5.15 6.83 19.35
N PHE A 127 5.18 6.42 18.09
CA PHE A 127 4.39 5.30 17.58
C PHE A 127 5.25 4.04 17.52
N TYR A 128 4.82 2.97 18.17
CA TYR A 128 5.46 1.63 18.19
C TYR A 128 4.48 0.53 17.80
#